data_AF-A0A2D2ATQ1-F1
#
_entry.id   AF-A0A2D2ATQ1-F1
#
_cell.length_a   1.000
_cell.length_b   1.000
_cell.length_c   1.000
_cell.angle_alpha   90.00
_cell.angle_beta   90.00
_cell.angle_gamma   90.00
#
_symmetry.space_group_name_H-M   'P 1'
#
loop_
_entity.id
_entity.type
_entity.pdbx_description
1 polymer ?
#
loop_
_entity_poly.entity_id
_entity_poly.type
_entity_poly.pdbx_seq_one_letter_code
_entity_poly.pdbx_strand_id
1 'polypeptide(L)'
;MEKVFVAKKVATKLYATEAALDAAMTEAAELIGEMVKARAELGLSAVVGDQAQAKIVEAIAALGEARTAVVAAHADLDEVRRRIGVRTKGLGFLDKPAAQATETVDLREVG
;
A
#
# COMPACT_ATOMS: atom_id res chain seq x y z
N MET A 1 -26.35 -13.84 -10.96
CA MET A 1 -25.98 -13.72 -9.53
C MET A 1 -24.58 -14.29 -9.27
N GLU A 2 -24.26 -15.46 -9.83
CA GLU A 2 -22.97 -16.16 -9.65
C GLU A 2 -21.71 -15.37 -10.07
N LYS A 3 -21.70 -14.73 -11.25
CA LYS A 3 -20.53 -13.96 -11.75
C LYS A 3 -20.10 -12.82 -10.82
N VAL A 4 -21.05 -12.12 -10.21
CA VAL A 4 -20.79 -11.01 -9.28
C VAL A 4 -20.17 -11.55 -7.99
N PHE A 5 -20.62 -12.70 -7.51
CA PHE A 5 -20.07 -13.35 -6.32
C PHE A 5 -18.62 -13.78 -6.53
N VAL A 6 -18.33 -14.42 -7.67
CA VAL A 6 -16.96 -14.83 -8.03
C VAL A 6 -16.05 -13.61 -8.17
N ALA A 7 -16.48 -12.58 -8.90
CA ALA A 7 -15.72 -11.35 -9.06
C ALA A 7 -15.45 -10.64 -7.72
N LYS A 8 -16.44 -10.61 -6.82
CA LYS A 8 -16.27 -10.04 -5.47
C LYS A 8 -15.22 -10.80 -4.67
N LYS A 9 -15.21 -12.14 -4.74
CA LYS A 9 -14.20 -12.96 -4.05
C LYS A 9 -12.78 -12.64 -4.52
N VAL A 10 -12.59 -12.50 -5.83
CA VAL A 10 -11.29 -12.10 -6.42
C VAL A 10 -10.91 -10.70 -5.96
N ALA A 11 -11.81 -9.73 -6.06
CA ALA A 11 -11.56 -8.35 -5.62
C ALA A 11 -11.17 -8.28 -4.13
N THR A 12 -11.89 -8.99 -3.25
CA THR A 12 -11.55 -9.06 -1.82
C THR A 12 -10.15 -9.63 -1.60
N LYS A 13 -9.75 -10.65 -2.37
CA LYS A 13 -8.40 -11.22 -2.25
C LYS A 13 -7.33 -10.29 -2.80
N LEU A 14 -7.61 -9.57 -3.89
CA LEU A 14 -6.70 -8.57 -4.45
C LEU A 14 -6.39 -7.47 -3.43
N TYR A 15 -7.41 -6.86 -2.81
CA TYR A 15 -7.21 -5.86 -1.76
C TYR A 15 -6.44 -6.41 -0.55
N ALA A 16 -6.72 -7.65 -0.15
CA ALA A 16 -5.98 -8.29 0.94
C ALA A 16 -4.50 -8.51 0.57
N THR A 17 -4.21 -8.82 -0.68
CA THR A 17 -2.83 -8.96 -1.19
C THR A 17 -2.11 -7.60 -1.22
N GLU A 18 -2.76 -6.53 -1.70
CA GLU A 18 -2.21 -5.17 -1.66
C GLU A 18 -1.86 -4.75 -0.23
N ALA A 19 -2.80 -4.94 0.71
CA ALA A 19 -2.59 -4.61 2.12
C ALA A 19 -1.47 -5.44 2.75
N ALA A 20 -1.34 -6.72 2.39
CA ALA A 20 -0.27 -7.59 2.89
C ALA A 20 1.11 -7.14 2.38
N LEU A 21 1.21 -6.66 1.13
CA LEU A 21 2.45 -6.11 0.60
C LEU A 21 2.85 -4.82 1.32
N ASP A 22 1.90 -3.90 1.54
CA ASP A 22 2.16 -2.66 2.27
C ASP A 22 2.59 -2.94 3.73
N ALA A 23 1.97 -3.93 4.38
CA ALA A 23 2.39 -4.38 5.71
C ALA A 23 3.81 -4.97 5.68
N ALA A 24 4.13 -5.82 4.70
CA ALA A 24 5.47 -6.40 4.57
C ALA A 24 6.56 -5.34 4.32
N MET A 25 6.27 -4.30 3.53
CA MET A 25 7.17 -3.17 3.33
C MET A 25 7.42 -2.40 4.62
N THR A 26 6.38 -2.22 5.45
CA THR A 26 6.48 -1.54 6.75
C THR A 26 7.40 -2.31 7.69
N GLU A 27 7.12 -3.60 7.90
CA GLU A 27 7.92 -4.48 8.76
C GLU A 27 9.39 -4.56 8.31
N ALA A 28 9.63 -4.65 7.00
CA ALA A 28 10.99 -4.69 6.46
C ALA A 28 11.76 -3.36 6.69
N ALA A 29 11.08 -2.22 6.58
CA ALA A 29 11.66 -0.92 6.86
C ALA A 29 11.99 -0.74 8.36
N GLU A 30 11.08 -1.18 9.23
CA GLU A 30 11.29 -1.19 10.68
C GLU A 30 12.49 -2.06 11.07
N LEU A 31 12.61 -3.26 10.49
CA LEU A 31 13.75 -4.16 10.71
C LEU A 31 15.09 -3.48 10.39
N ILE A 32 15.22 -2.79 9.25
CA ILE A 32 16.45 -2.06 8.92
C ILE A 32 16.74 -0.99 9.98
N GLY A 33 15.71 -0.23 10.38
CA GLY A 33 15.83 0.80 11.41
C GLY A 33 16.32 0.22 12.74
N GLU A 34 15.76 -0.91 13.16
CA GLU A 34 16.17 -1.63 14.37
C GLU A 34 17.60 -2.16 14.28
N MET A 35 18.01 -2.71 13.14
CA MET A 35 19.40 -3.18 12.95
C MET A 35 20.41 -2.03 13.10
N VAL A 36 20.10 -0.84 12.55
CA VAL A 36 20.97 0.34 12.68
C VAL A 36 21.05 0.82 14.13
N LYS A 37 19.91 0.86 14.84
CA LYS A 37 19.85 1.23 16.26
C LYS A 37 20.61 0.24 17.13
N ALA A 38 20.31 -1.06 17.01
CA ALA A 38 20.96 -2.12 17.78
C ALA A 38 22.48 -2.12 17.60
N ARG A 39 22.96 -1.91 16.36
CA ARG A 39 24.40 -1.76 16.08
C ARG A 39 25.01 -0.59 16.88
N ALA A 40 24.33 0.56 16.91
CA ALA A 40 24.81 1.74 17.63
C ALA A 40 24.77 1.54 19.16
N GLU A 41 23.70 0.97 19.69
CA GLU A 41 23.53 0.68 21.12
C GLU A 41 24.57 -0.31 21.63
N LEU A 42 24.95 -1.29 20.82
CA LEU A 42 25.98 -2.28 21.15
C LEU A 42 27.41 -1.78 20.88
N GLY A 43 27.59 -0.56 20.37
CA GLY A 43 28.91 -0.01 20.02
C GLY A 43 29.64 -0.79 18.92
N LEU A 44 28.90 -1.46 18.03
CA LEU A 44 29.45 -2.32 16.99
C LEU A 44 29.92 -1.51 15.77
N SER A 45 30.96 -2.02 15.10
CA SER A 45 31.45 -1.44 13.84
C SER A 45 30.38 -1.45 12.75
N ALA A 46 30.44 -0.48 11.84
CA ALA A 46 29.53 -0.34 10.70
C ALA A 46 29.53 -1.55 9.75
N VAL A 47 30.63 -2.31 9.72
CA VAL A 47 30.73 -3.52 8.87
C VAL A 47 29.96 -4.71 9.44
N VAL A 48 29.59 -4.67 10.72
CA VAL A 48 28.87 -5.76 11.38
C VAL A 48 27.44 -5.80 10.87
N GLY A 49 27.09 -6.86 10.14
CA GLY A 49 25.75 -7.03 9.59
C GLY A 49 25.47 -6.25 8.30
N ASP A 50 26.45 -5.53 7.75
CA ASP A 50 26.31 -4.75 6.51
C ASP A 50 25.71 -5.58 5.35
N GLN A 51 26.26 -6.77 5.11
CA GLN A 51 25.74 -7.68 4.08
C GLN A 51 24.32 -8.19 4.35
N ALA A 52 23.91 -8.28 5.62
CA ALA A 52 22.54 -8.63 5.97
C ALA A 52 21.59 -7.44 5.72
N GLN A 53 22.01 -6.22 6.06
CA GLN A 53 21.26 -5.00 5.77
C GLN A 53 21.08 -4.80 4.26
N ALA A 54 22.13 -5.02 3.46
CA ALA A 54 22.07 -4.95 2.01
C ALA A 54 21.00 -5.90 1.42
N LYS A 55 20.94 -7.14 1.90
CA LYS A 55 19.92 -8.12 1.49
C LYS A 55 18.49 -7.70 1.85
N ILE A 56 18.31 -7.02 2.99
CA ILE A 56 16.98 -6.52 3.37
C ILE A 56 16.59 -5.33 2.50
N VAL A 57 17.53 -4.45 2.15
CA VAL A 57 17.29 -3.37 1.18
C VAL A 57 16.88 -3.93 -0.19
N GLU A 58 17.58 -4.96 -0.67
CA GLU A 58 17.20 -5.68 -1.90
C GLU A 58 15.80 -6.30 -1.80
N ALA A 59 15.45 -6.88 -0.65
CA ALA A 59 14.10 -7.42 -0.42
C ALA A 59 13.03 -6.32 -0.45
N ILE A 60 13.29 -5.14 0.12
CA ILE A 60 12.38 -3.98 0.07
C ILE A 60 12.20 -3.50 -1.38
N ALA A 61 13.27 -3.46 -2.18
CA ALA A 61 13.18 -3.12 -3.59
C ALA A 61 12.27 -4.11 -4.35
N ALA A 62 12.44 -5.41 -4.12
CA ALA A 62 11.59 -6.45 -4.71
C ALA A 62 10.13 -6.34 -4.26
N LEU A 63 9.86 -5.98 -3.00
CA LEU A 63 8.50 -5.70 -2.52
C LEU A 63 7.88 -4.49 -3.24
N GLY A 64 8.67 -3.44 -3.51
CA GLY A 64 8.25 -2.29 -4.29
C GLY A 64 7.86 -2.66 -5.72
N GLU A 65 8.65 -3.51 -6.38
CA GLU A 65 8.32 -4.04 -7.71
C GLU A 65 7.05 -4.90 -7.68
N ALA A 66 6.91 -5.77 -6.67
CA ALA A 66 5.72 -6.59 -6.47
C ALA A 66 4.46 -5.74 -6.31
N ARG A 67 4.54 -4.65 -5.54
CA ARG A 67 3.44 -3.70 -5.36
C ARG A 67 3.03 -3.04 -6.68
N THR A 68 3.99 -2.56 -7.47
CA THR A 68 3.71 -1.99 -8.79
C THR A 68 3.03 -3.00 -9.70
N ALA A 69 3.50 -4.25 -9.73
CA ALA A 69 2.91 -5.31 -10.54
C ALA A 69 1.46 -5.65 -10.11
N VAL A 70 1.20 -5.71 -8.80
CA VAL A 70 -0.16 -5.99 -8.28
C VAL A 70 -1.13 -4.85 -8.58
N VAL A 71 -0.70 -3.59 -8.46
CA VAL A 71 -1.54 -2.43 -8.81
C VAL A 71 -1.86 -2.41 -10.30
N ALA A 72 -0.90 -2.77 -11.17
CA ALA A 72 -1.17 -2.93 -12.60
C ALA A 72 -2.20 -4.05 -12.85
N ALA A 73 -2.03 -5.20 -12.21
CA ALA A 73 -2.99 -6.30 -12.29
C ALA A 73 -4.39 -5.90 -11.79
N HIS A 74 -4.49 -5.02 -10.79
CA HIS A 74 -5.76 -4.45 -10.35
C HIS A 74 -6.44 -3.68 -11.47
N ALA A 75 -5.73 -2.78 -12.15
CA ALA A 75 -6.28 -2.01 -13.26
C ALA A 75 -6.81 -2.93 -14.39
N ASP A 76 -6.06 -3.99 -14.71
CA ASP A 76 -6.46 -4.98 -15.71
C ASP A 76 -7.72 -5.75 -15.29
N LEU A 77 -7.78 -6.20 -14.03
CA LEU A 77 -8.96 -6.87 -13.48
C LEU A 77 -10.19 -5.95 -13.46
N ASP A 78 -9.99 -4.65 -13.26
CA ASP A 78 -11.02 -3.63 -13.34
C ASP A 78 -11.53 -3.40 -14.78
N GLU A 79 -10.73 -3.68 -15.80
CA GLU A 79 -11.20 -3.79 -17.17
C GLU A 79 -11.97 -5.10 -17.40
N VAL A 80 -11.43 -6.23 -16.93
CA VAL A 80 -12.08 -7.54 -17.08
C VAL A 80 -13.48 -7.53 -16.47
N ARG A 81 -13.65 -7.00 -15.24
CA ARG A 81 -14.97 -6.93 -14.58
C ARG A 81 -15.99 -6.18 -15.46
N ARG A 82 -15.57 -5.10 -16.11
CA ARG A 82 -16.42 -4.30 -17.02
C ARG A 82 -16.81 -5.10 -18.26
N ARG A 83 -15.87 -5.82 -18.86
CA ARG A 83 -16.10 -6.67 -20.04
C ARG A 83 -17.06 -7.84 -19.76
N ILE A 84 -17.00 -8.43 -18.55
CA ILE A 84 -17.92 -9.52 -18.15
C ILE A 84 -19.28 -9.00 -17.61
N GLY A 85 -19.54 -7.69 -17.68
CA GLY A 85 -20.80 -7.09 -17.25
C GLY A 85 -20.95 -6.93 -15.73
N VAL A 86 -19.89 -7.11 -14.95
CA VAL A 86 -19.86 -6.84 -13.52
C VAL A 86 -19.47 -5.38 -13.32
N ARG A 87 -20.47 -4.53 -13.10
CA ARG A 87 -20.27 -3.11 -12.80
C ARG A 87 -20.41 -2.87 -11.31
N THR A 88 -19.61 -1.97 -10.78
CA THR A 88 -19.92 -1.33 -9.50
C THR A 88 -21.29 -0.69 -9.65
N LYS A 89 -22.22 -0.99 -8.74
CA LYS A 89 -23.43 -0.19 -8.65
C LYS A 89 -22.96 1.21 -8.29
N GLY A 90 -22.98 2.12 -9.27
CA GLY A 90 -22.93 3.54 -8.97
C GLY A 90 -24.07 3.80 -7.99
N LEU A 91 -23.74 4.30 -6.81
CA LEU A 91 -24.71 5.03 -6.02
C LEU A 91 -25.15 6.20 -6.89
N GLY A 92 -26.24 6.01 -7.64
CA GLY A 92 -26.93 7.10 -8.31
C GLY A 92 -27.34 8.08 -7.23
N PHE A 93 -26.92 9.34 -7.38
CA PHE A 93 -27.30 10.46 -6.54
C PHE A 93 -27.01 10.28 -5.04
N LEU A 94 -25.74 10.36 -4.65
CA LEU A 94 -25.41 11.16 -3.48
C LEU A 94 -24.65 12.37 -4.01
N ASP A 95 -25.31 13.52 -3.94
CA ASP A 95 -24.65 14.82 -4.00
C ASP A 95 -23.34 14.74 -3.22
N LYS A 96 -22.27 15.17 -3.88
CA LYS A 96 -21.04 15.57 -3.21
C LYS A 96 -21.42 16.69 -2.21
N PRO A 97 -21.30 16.54 -0.88
CA PRO A 97 -20.92 17.69 -0.09
C PRO A 97 -19.42 17.88 -0.33
N ALA A 98 -19.07 19.07 -0.80
CA ALA A 98 -17.69 19.52 -0.78
C ALA A 98 -17.18 19.48 0.66
N ALA A 99 -16.24 18.57 0.94
CA ALA A 99 -15.29 18.73 2.03
C ALA A 99 -14.07 17.85 1.72
N GLN A 100 -13.15 18.44 0.95
CA GLN A 100 -11.73 18.18 1.17
C GLN A 100 -11.46 18.53 2.63
N ALA A 101 -11.24 17.53 3.48
CA ALA A 101 -10.63 17.74 4.77
C ALA A 101 -9.17 17.31 4.63
N THR A 102 -8.38 18.20 4.02
CA THR A 102 -6.93 18.18 4.20
C THR A 102 -6.47 19.63 4.22
N GLU A 103 -5.67 19.92 5.25
CA GLU A 103 -4.74 21.04 5.34
C GLU A 103 -5.30 22.45 5.58
N THR A 104 -5.27 22.82 6.86
CA THR A 104 -4.59 24.01 7.40
C THR A 104 -4.23 25.13 6.41
N VAL A 105 -4.69 26.37 6.67
CA VAL A 105 -3.85 27.56 6.97
C VAL A 105 -4.73 28.81 7.19
N ASP A 106 -4.45 29.48 8.31
CA ASP A 106 -4.62 30.88 8.74
C ASP A 106 -5.52 31.88 7.98
N LEU A 107 -6.27 32.72 8.72
CA LEU A 107 -5.82 34.10 9.06
C LEU A 107 -6.84 34.93 9.88
N ARG A 108 -6.35 35.37 11.05
CA ARG A 108 -6.38 36.69 11.75
C ARG A 108 -7.68 37.48 11.98
N GLU A 109 -7.95 37.72 13.27
CA GLU A 109 -8.93 38.68 13.77
C GLU A 109 -8.34 40.10 13.83
N VAL A 110 -9.12 41.10 13.41
CA VAL A 110 -8.84 42.52 13.62
C VAL A 110 -10.06 43.15 14.28
N GLY A 111 -9.79 43.95 15.32
CA GLY A 111 -10.81 44.47 16.24
C GLY A 111 -11.64 45.64 15.73
#